data_AF-A0A976CS74-F1
#
_entry.id   AF-A0A976CS74-F1
#
_cell.length_a   1.000
_cell.length_b   1.000
_cell.length_c   1.000
_cell.angle_alpha   90.00
_cell.angle_beta   90.00
_cell.angle_gamma   90.00
#
_symmetry.space_group_name_H-M   'P 1'
#
loop_
_entity.id
_entity.type
_entity.pdbx_description
1 polymer ?
#
loop_
_entity_poly.entity_id
_entity_poly.type
_entity_poly.pdbx_seq_one_letter_code
_entity_poly.pdbx_strand_id
1 'polypeptide(L)'
;MVLSTLARADEPKIVYQAPVVGAGIFSDQLAMMDQEREEYALNLANYAANHLVAQKASAESLERTRRLLALSLHLSPRNRKAVVMNFQLGKGILPQKVEGDYSSEVLARLLLTRGQLLVKQAAEEDQLLGRCFIEIAAEMDPRNEDAVYAAELLRLDQKKVDWQSITDVKASAPEWSKSEQEKQKGKKP
;
A
#
# COMPACT_ATOMS: atom_id res chain seq x y z
N MET A 1 -46.71 11.17 -19.02
CA MET A 1 -45.38 10.58 -19.28
C MET A 1 -44.43 11.71 -19.61
N VAL A 2 -43.55 12.09 -18.69
CA VAL A 2 -42.46 13.05 -18.95
C VAL A 2 -41.19 12.42 -18.39
N LEU A 3 -40.44 11.75 -19.27
CA LEU A 3 -39.07 11.35 -19.01
C LEU A 3 -38.22 12.63 -19.08
N SER A 4 -37.91 13.21 -17.92
CA SER A 4 -36.89 14.24 -17.82
C SER A 4 -35.60 13.58 -17.36
N THR A 5 -34.73 13.32 -18.32
CA THR A 5 -33.35 12.89 -18.18
C THR A 5 -32.61 13.90 -17.30
N LEU A 6 -32.45 13.60 -16.02
CA LEU A 6 -31.54 14.34 -15.15
C LEU A 6 -30.12 14.10 -15.65
N ALA A 7 -29.49 15.20 -16.08
CA ALA A 7 -28.09 15.27 -16.42
C ALA A 7 -27.26 14.59 -15.33
N ARG A 8 -26.57 13.52 -15.71
CA ARG A 8 -25.55 12.90 -14.89
C ARG A 8 -24.44 13.94 -14.77
N ALA A 9 -24.37 14.61 -13.62
CA ALA A 9 -23.28 15.53 -13.31
C ALA A 9 -21.96 14.84 -13.67
N ASP A 10 -21.06 15.56 -14.35
CA ASP A 10 -19.71 15.09 -14.66
C ASP A 10 -19.07 14.57 -13.37
N GLU A 11 -19.09 13.25 -13.19
CA GLU A 11 -18.43 12.59 -12.07
C GLU A 11 -16.93 12.93 -12.20
N PRO A 12 -16.29 13.44 -11.12
CA PRO A 12 -14.90 13.86 -11.20
C PRO A 12 -14.05 12.72 -11.73
N LYS A 13 -13.39 12.96 -12.87
CA LYS A 13 -12.56 11.96 -13.53
C LYS A 13 -11.42 11.58 -12.59
N ILE A 14 -11.47 10.36 -12.06
CA ILE A 14 -10.43 9.82 -11.18
C ILE A 14 -9.14 9.74 -11.97
N VAL A 15 -8.13 10.48 -11.54
CA VAL A 15 -6.76 10.39 -12.07
C VAL A 15 -5.96 9.56 -11.08
N TYR A 16 -5.92 8.25 -11.33
CA TYR A 16 -5.24 7.29 -10.47
C TYR A 16 -3.96 6.76 -11.12
N GLN A 17 -2.85 6.83 -10.39
CA GLN A 17 -1.60 6.17 -10.73
C GLN A 17 -1.49 4.87 -9.92
N ALA A 18 -1.56 3.74 -10.60
CA ALA A 18 -1.38 2.43 -9.97
C ALA A 18 0.04 2.31 -9.37
N PRO A 19 0.20 1.67 -8.20
CA PRO A 19 1.52 1.34 -7.70
C PRO A 19 2.18 0.29 -8.60
N VAL A 20 3.47 0.46 -8.85
CA VAL A 20 4.31 -0.55 -9.48
C VAL A 20 4.95 -1.35 -8.35
N VAL A 21 4.43 -2.55 -8.15
CA VAL A 21 4.98 -3.52 -7.18
C VAL A 21 5.87 -4.52 -7.90
N GLY A 22 7.03 -4.81 -7.33
CA GLY A 22 8.00 -5.77 -7.85
C GLY A 22 8.41 -6.75 -6.78
N ALA A 23 9.11 -7.82 -7.17
CA ALA A 23 9.68 -8.75 -6.21
C ALA A 23 10.71 -8.04 -5.32
N GLY A 24 10.69 -8.30 -4.01
CA GLY A 24 11.86 -8.09 -3.16
C GLY A 24 11.90 -6.86 -2.24
N ILE A 25 10.78 -6.22 -1.90
CA ILE A 25 10.78 -5.30 -0.73
C ILE A 25 10.66 -6.08 0.58
N PHE A 26 9.74 -7.06 0.62
CA PHE A 26 9.58 -7.97 1.75
C PHE A 26 9.75 -9.39 1.25
N SER A 27 10.75 -10.08 1.78
CA SER A 27 11.10 -11.44 1.43
C SER A 27 10.38 -12.46 2.32
N ASP A 28 10.61 -13.74 2.07
CA ASP A 28 10.13 -14.83 2.93
C ASP A 28 10.80 -14.82 4.32
N GLN A 29 11.86 -14.00 4.52
CA GLN A 29 12.54 -13.84 5.81
C GLN A 29 11.93 -12.78 6.71
N LEU A 30 11.03 -11.93 6.20
CA LEU A 30 10.34 -10.93 7.01
C LEU A 30 9.64 -11.65 8.18
N ALA A 31 9.80 -11.10 9.39
CA ALA A 31 9.41 -11.66 10.67
C ALA A 31 7.88 -11.67 10.89
N MET A 32 7.14 -12.14 9.88
CA MET A 32 5.69 -12.31 9.81
C MET A 32 5.36 -13.60 9.07
N MET A 33 4.38 -14.34 9.59
CA MET A 33 3.85 -15.54 8.96
C MET A 33 3.04 -15.19 7.70
N ASP A 34 2.98 -16.06 6.70
CA ASP A 34 2.22 -15.81 5.46
C ASP A 34 0.74 -15.48 5.72
N GLN A 35 0.10 -16.22 6.63
CA GLN A 35 -1.29 -15.98 7.02
C GLN A 35 -1.46 -14.58 7.64
N GLU A 36 -0.50 -14.16 8.47
CA GLU A 36 -0.50 -12.84 9.09
C GLU A 36 -0.36 -11.75 8.02
N ARG A 37 0.56 -11.94 7.06
CA ARG A 37 0.75 -11.01 5.93
C ARG A 37 -0.53 -10.86 5.10
N GLU A 38 -1.20 -11.97 4.79
CA GLU A 38 -2.46 -11.98 4.05
C GLU A 38 -3.57 -11.21 4.81
N GLU A 39 -3.65 -11.38 6.12
CA GLU A 39 -4.64 -10.71 6.96
C GLU A 39 -4.42 -9.19 7.00
N TYR A 40 -3.18 -8.73 7.20
CA TYR A 40 -2.87 -7.30 7.12
C TYR A 40 -3.13 -6.75 5.72
N ALA A 41 -2.72 -7.46 4.67
CA ALA A 41 -2.96 -7.04 3.29
C ALA A 41 -4.45 -6.86 2.98
N LEU A 42 -5.30 -7.81 3.41
CA LEU A 42 -6.74 -7.73 3.23
C LEU A 42 -7.34 -6.52 3.98
N ASN A 43 -6.96 -6.34 5.25
CA ASN A 43 -7.49 -5.27 6.08
C ASN A 43 -7.05 -3.88 5.60
N LEU A 44 -5.81 -3.74 5.15
CA LEU A 44 -5.31 -2.50 4.53
C LEU A 44 -6.11 -2.17 3.25
N ALA A 45 -6.36 -3.17 2.38
CA ALA A 45 -7.15 -2.97 1.17
C ALA A 45 -8.61 -2.61 1.45
N ASN A 46 -9.23 -3.22 2.47
CA ASN A 46 -10.58 -2.90 2.91
C ASN A 46 -10.67 -1.48 3.48
N TYR A 47 -9.72 -1.10 4.36
CA TYR A 47 -9.65 0.26 4.88
C TYR A 47 -9.47 1.29 3.76
N ALA A 48 -8.57 1.02 2.80
CA ALA A 48 -8.33 1.90 1.66
C ALA A 48 -9.60 2.13 0.83
N ALA A 49 -10.37 1.07 0.55
CA ALA A 49 -11.64 1.19 -0.17
C ALA A 49 -12.63 2.09 0.57
N ASN A 50 -12.82 1.83 1.87
CA ASN A 50 -13.78 2.56 2.70
C ASN A 50 -13.38 4.04 2.87
N HIS A 51 -12.09 4.29 3.10
CA HIS A 51 -11.53 5.63 3.21
C HIS A 51 -11.70 6.41 1.90
N LEU A 52 -11.38 5.80 0.76
CA LEU A 52 -11.49 6.44 -0.54
C LEU A 52 -12.93 6.85 -0.87
N VAL A 53 -13.90 5.96 -0.60
CA VAL A 53 -15.32 6.25 -0.81
C VAL A 53 -15.79 7.37 0.12
N ALA A 54 -15.40 7.34 1.40
CA ALA A 54 -15.75 8.38 2.36
C ALA A 54 -15.21 9.76 1.95
N GLN A 55 -14.01 9.80 1.36
CA GLN A 55 -13.34 11.02 0.91
C GLN A 55 -13.66 11.41 -0.54
N LYS A 56 -14.62 10.72 -1.19
CA LYS A 56 -15.06 11.00 -2.56
C LYS A 56 -13.90 11.10 -3.57
N ALA A 57 -12.89 10.24 -3.41
CA ALA A 57 -11.74 10.18 -4.32
C ALA A 57 -10.94 11.50 -4.42
N SER A 58 -10.82 12.25 -3.32
CA SER A 58 -9.89 13.39 -3.26
C SER A 58 -8.46 12.96 -3.62
N ALA A 59 -7.65 13.89 -4.14
CA ALA A 59 -6.26 13.61 -4.50
C ALA A 59 -5.46 12.99 -3.34
N GLU A 60 -5.66 13.50 -2.11
CA GLU A 60 -5.03 12.95 -0.91
C GLU A 60 -5.47 11.51 -0.62
N SER A 61 -6.78 11.23 -0.72
CA SER A 61 -7.31 9.89 -0.48
C SER A 61 -6.86 8.89 -1.56
N LEU A 62 -6.64 9.34 -2.80
CA LEU A 62 -6.08 8.54 -3.89
C LEU A 62 -4.60 8.19 -3.61
N GLU A 63 -3.80 9.16 -3.17
CA GLU A 63 -2.39 8.91 -2.82
C GLU A 63 -2.27 7.99 -1.60
N ARG A 64 -3.10 8.20 -0.57
CA ARG A 64 -3.17 7.28 0.58
C ARG A 64 -3.58 5.87 0.13
N THR A 65 -4.58 5.77 -0.74
CA THR A 65 -5.03 4.48 -1.30
C THR A 65 -3.93 3.80 -2.09
N ARG A 66 -3.15 4.55 -2.88
CA ARG A 66 -2.00 4.04 -3.62
C ARG A 66 -0.96 3.42 -2.69
N ARG A 67 -0.61 4.10 -1.59
CA ARG A 67 0.33 3.60 -0.57
C ARG A 67 -0.16 2.31 0.09
N LEU A 68 -1.43 2.28 0.51
CA LEU A 68 -2.05 1.11 1.14
C LEU A 68 -2.15 -0.09 0.19
N LEU A 69 -2.51 0.15 -1.06
CA LEU A 69 -2.54 -0.90 -2.09
C LEU A 69 -1.15 -1.45 -2.40
N ALA A 70 -0.13 -0.59 -2.47
CA ALA A 70 1.25 -1.04 -2.67
C ALA A 70 1.68 -1.99 -1.54
N LEU A 71 1.49 -1.61 -0.27
CA LEU A 71 1.80 -2.49 0.87
C LEU A 71 0.99 -3.78 0.84
N SER A 72 -0.32 -3.70 0.56
CA SER A 72 -1.17 -4.89 0.48
C SER A 72 -0.64 -5.89 -0.54
N LEU A 73 -0.20 -5.40 -1.72
CA LEU A 73 0.35 -6.23 -2.78
C LEU A 73 1.79 -6.71 -2.52
N HIS A 74 2.58 -5.97 -1.73
CA HIS A 74 3.88 -6.45 -1.27
C HIS A 74 3.77 -7.54 -0.21
N LEU A 75 2.79 -7.43 0.69
CA LEU A 75 2.54 -8.43 1.74
C LEU A 75 1.85 -9.68 1.20
N SER A 76 0.88 -9.51 0.32
CA SER A 76 0.23 -10.60 -0.41
C SER A 76 -0.01 -10.20 -1.88
N PRO A 77 0.86 -10.66 -2.80
CA PRO A 77 0.75 -10.33 -4.23
C PRO A 77 -0.54 -10.81 -4.90
N ARG A 78 -1.21 -11.81 -4.30
CA ARG A 78 -2.46 -12.39 -4.80
C ARG A 78 -3.68 -11.95 -4.00
N ASN A 79 -3.53 -10.94 -3.13
CA ASN A 79 -4.65 -10.40 -2.38
C ASN A 79 -5.74 -9.91 -3.34
N ARG A 80 -6.86 -10.65 -3.40
CA ARG A 80 -7.94 -10.43 -4.37
C ARG A 80 -8.49 -9.02 -4.27
N LYS A 81 -8.61 -8.48 -3.07
CA LYS A 81 -9.19 -7.15 -2.83
C LYS A 81 -8.31 -6.06 -3.41
N ALA A 82 -7.01 -6.11 -3.11
CA ALA A 82 -6.04 -5.15 -3.61
C ALA A 82 -5.94 -5.17 -5.14
N VAL A 83 -5.89 -6.38 -5.74
CA VAL A 83 -5.83 -6.56 -7.21
C VAL A 83 -7.07 -5.98 -7.90
N VAL A 84 -8.27 -6.31 -7.41
CA VAL A 84 -9.52 -5.81 -8.00
C VAL A 84 -9.64 -4.30 -7.86
N MET A 85 -9.30 -3.76 -6.68
CA MET A 85 -9.38 -2.32 -6.45
C MET A 85 -8.40 -1.54 -7.33
N ASN A 86 -7.15 -2.01 -7.43
CA ASN A 86 -6.14 -1.40 -8.31
C ASN A 86 -6.63 -1.36 -9.77
N PHE A 87 -7.24 -2.45 -10.26
CA PHE A 87 -7.83 -2.50 -11.60
C PHE A 87 -8.99 -1.51 -11.77
N GLN A 88 -9.93 -1.46 -10.82
CA GLN A 88 -11.09 -0.55 -10.87
C GLN A 88 -10.64 0.91 -10.92
N LEU A 89 -9.72 1.31 -10.05
CA LEU A 89 -9.20 2.67 -10.00
C LEU A 89 -8.44 3.03 -11.29
N GLY A 90 -7.69 2.10 -11.87
CA GLY A 90 -7.05 2.27 -13.18
C GLY A 90 -8.03 2.46 -14.34
N LYS A 91 -9.30 2.08 -14.16
CA LYS A 91 -10.41 2.35 -15.09
C LYS A 91 -11.25 3.57 -14.71
N GLY A 92 -10.87 4.29 -13.67
CA GLY A 92 -11.62 5.42 -13.14
C GLY A 92 -12.92 5.01 -12.44
N ILE A 93 -13.01 3.78 -11.94
CA ILE A 93 -14.18 3.24 -11.23
C ILE A 93 -13.90 3.27 -9.72
N LEU A 94 -14.80 3.88 -8.95
CA LEU A 94 -14.72 3.82 -7.49
C LEU A 94 -15.08 2.43 -6.96
N PRO A 95 -14.35 1.91 -5.97
CA PRO A 95 -14.72 0.67 -5.31
C PRO A 95 -16.00 0.87 -4.50
N GLN A 96 -16.69 -0.22 -4.21
CA GLN A 96 -17.81 -0.22 -3.27
C GLN A 96 -17.30 -0.26 -1.83
N LYS A 97 -18.08 0.31 -0.90
CA LYS A 97 -17.86 0.11 0.52
C LYS A 97 -17.90 -1.37 0.87
N VAL A 98 -17.10 -1.74 1.84
CA VAL A 98 -16.90 -3.10 2.29
C VAL A 98 -17.14 -3.15 3.78
N GLU A 99 -17.81 -4.19 4.23
CA GLU A 99 -17.79 -4.55 5.65
C GLU A 99 -16.39 -5.09 5.96
N GLY A 100 -15.66 -4.41 6.84
CA GLY A 100 -14.34 -4.83 7.29
C GLY A 100 -14.43 -5.59 8.61
N ASP A 101 -13.47 -6.46 8.87
CA ASP A 101 -13.40 -7.25 10.11
C ASP A 101 -13.11 -6.37 11.34
N TYR A 102 -12.52 -5.19 11.11
CA TYR A 102 -12.13 -4.23 12.14
C TYR A 102 -12.65 -2.83 11.85
N SER A 103 -12.93 -2.09 12.92
CA SER A 103 -13.04 -0.62 12.84
C SER A 103 -11.66 -0.01 12.55
N SER A 104 -11.64 1.23 12.05
CA SER A 104 -10.40 1.96 11.78
C SER A 104 -9.51 2.07 13.03
N GLU A 105 -10.11 2.33 14.20
CA GLU A 105 -9.39 2.47 15.48
C GLU A 105 -8.78 1.13 15.93
N VAL A 106 -9.49 0.03 15.71
CA VAL A 106 -8.97 -1.32 16.04
C VAL A 106 -7.81 -1.68 15.12
N LEU A 107 -7.97 -1.47 13.80
CA LEU A 107 -6.91 -1.76 12.84
C LEU A 107 -5.67 -0.87 13.08
N ALA A 108 -5.86 0.42 13.41
CA ALA A 108 -4.76 1.30 13.77
C ALA A 108 -3.96 0.77 14.98
N ARG A 109 -4.64 0.29 16.03
CA ARG A 109 -3.97 -0.33 17.19
C ARG A 109 -3.22 -1.61 16.81
N LEU A 110 -3.80 -2.48 15.98
CA LEU A 110 -3.13 -3.70 15.50
C LEU A 110 -1.85 -3.37 14.73
N LEU A 111 -1.95 -2.41 13.79
CA LEU A 111 -0.79 -1.92 13.02
C LEU A 111 0.28 -1.31 13.93
N LEU A 112 -0.11 -0.48 14.91
CA LEU A 112 0.84 0.10 15.86
C LEU A 112 1.58 -0.98 16.64
N THR A 113 0.85 -1.91 17.27
CA THR A 113 1.44 -2.97 18.08
C THR A 113 2.38 -3.84 17.24
N ARG A 114 1.96 -4.24 16.05
CA ARG A 114 2.81 -5.05 15.18
C ARG A 114 4.01 -4.28 14.64
N GLY A 115 3.81 -3.02 14.27
CA GLY A 115 4.88 -2.16 13.80
C GLY A 115 5.97 -1.97 14.87
N GLN A 116 5.58 -1.78 16.12
CA GLN A 116 6.52 -1.71 17.27
C GLN A 116 7.32 -3.00 17.48
N LEU A 117 6.75 -4.16 17.18
CA LEU A 117 7.47 -5.43 17.24
C LEU A 117 8.45 -5.60 16.07
N LEU A 118 8.07 -5.12 14.89
CA LEU A 118 8.90 -5.19 13.67
C LEU A 118 10.10 -4.24 13.72
N VAL A 119 9.94 -3.01 14.22
CA VAL A 119 11.08 -2.07 14.36
C VAL A 119 12.14 -2.52 15.38
N LYS A 120 11.80 -3.48 16.26
CA LYS A 120 12.75 -4.11 17.19
C LYS A 120 13.56 -5.23 16.55
N GLN A 121 13.21 -5.67 15.35
CA GLN A 121 13.96 -6.69 14.62
C GLN A 121 15.22 -6.08 13.99
N ALA A 122 16.22 -6.92 13.74
CA ALA A 122 17.49 -6.50 13.15
C ALA A 122 17.42 -6.33 11.62
N ALA A 123 16.49 -7.01 10.94
CA ALA A 123 16.42 -6.98 9.48
C ALA A 123 15.83 -5.64 8.97
N GLU A 124 16.42 -5.11 7.90
CA GLU A 124 15.98 -3.84 7.32
C GLU A 124 14.54 -3.90 6.80
N GLU A 125 14.12 -5.04 6.25
CA GLU A 125 12.75 -5.24 5.75
C GLU A 125 11.70 -5.20 6.87
N ASP A 126 12.03 -5.76 8.04
CA ASP A 126 11.19 -5.69 9.23
C ASP A 126 11.07 -4.24 9.72
N GLN A 127 12.20 -3.54 9.83
CA GLN A 127 12.20 -2.14 10.26
C GLN A 127 11.44 -1.25 9.27
N LEU A 128 11.59 -1.48 7.97
CA LEU A 128 10.85 -0.75 6.94
C LEU A 128 9.34 -0.96 7.09
N LEU A 129 8.88 -2.22 7.17
CA LEU A 129 7.46 -2.51 7.33
C LEU A 129 6.92 -1.98 8.65
N GLY A 130 7.70 -2.10 9.73
CA GLY A 130 7.33 -1.61 11.05
C GLY A 130 7.09 -0.10 11.06
N ARG A 131 7.97 0.68 10.41
CA ARG A 131 7.77 2.12 10.22
C ARG A 131 6.53 2.43 9.37
N CYS A 132 6.30 1.68 8.29
CA CYS A 132 5.11 1.84 7.47
C CYS A 132 3.83 1.65 8.29
N PHE A 133 3.77 0.60 9.11
CA PHE A 133 2.62 0.32 9.96
C PHE A 133 2.38 1.39 11.02
N ILE A 134 3.44 1.90 11.65
CA ILE A 134 3.33 2.97 12.65
C ILE A 134 2.85 4.29 12.01
N GLU A 135 3.41 4.67 10.86
CA GLU A 135 2.97 5.88 10.13
C GLU A 135 1.49 5.76 9.70
N ILE A 136 1.09 4.60 9.17
CA ILE A 136 -0.31 4.34 8.81
C ILE A 136 -1.22 4.37 10.05
N ALA A 137 -0.81 3.78 11.17
CA ALA A 137 -1.61 3.79 12.40
C ALA A 137 -1.91 5.22 12.87
N ALA A 138 -0.90 6.10 12.87
CA ALA A 138 -1.07 7.51 13.21
C ALA A 138 -1.96 8.26 12.21
N GLU A 139 -1.82 7.97 10.91
CA GLU A 139 -2.67 8.55 9.87
C GLU A 139 -4.12 8.05 9.94
N MET A 140 -4.34 6.83 10.41
CA MET A 140 -5.65 6.18 10.53
C MET A 140 -6.44 6.65 11.75
N ASP A 141 -5.76 6.79 12.88
CA ASP A 141 -6.34 7.26 14.14
C ASP A 141 -5.48 8.36 14.76
N PRO A 142 -5.62 9.62 14.30
CA PRO A 142 -4.86 10.75 14.84
C PRO A 142 -5.17 11.10 16.30
N ARG A 143 -6.18 10.48 16.90
CA ARG A 143 -6.53 10.64 18.33
C ARG A 143 -5.80 9.64 19.22
N ASN A 144 -5.16 8.63 18.62
CA ASN A 144 -4.32 7.70 19.33
C ASN A 144 -2.95 8.34 19.58
N GLU A 145 -2.77 8.90 20.78
CA GLU A 145 -1.54 9.59 21.19
C GLU A 145 -0.30 8.69 21.08
N ASP A 146 -0.43 7.38 21.38
CA ASP A 146 0.68 6.43 21.28
C ASP A 146 1.13 6.23 19.83
N ALA A 147 0.18 6.14 18.89
CA ALA A 147 0.48 5.99 17.47
C ALA A 147 1.17 7.24 16.92
N VAL A 148 0.62 8.42 17.25
CA VAL A 148 1.18 9.71 16.84
C VAL A 148 2.57 9.91 17.43
N TYR A 149 2.77 9.65 18.72
CA TYR A 149 4.06 9.76 19.37
C TYR A 149 5.10 8.83 18.74
N ALA A 150 4.75 7.56 18.51
CA ALA A 150 5.65 6.60 17.88
C ALA A 150 6.04 7.00 16.44
N ALA A 151 5.09 7.49 15.65
CA ALA A 151 5.35 7.96 14.29
C ALA A 151 6.25 9.19 14.27
N GLU A 152 6.02 10.16 15.16
CA GLU A 152 6.85 11.36 15.26
C GLU A 152 8.27 11.05 15.75
N LEU A 153 8.42 10.13 16.71
CA LEU A 153 9.74 9.69 17.18
C LEU A 153 10.55 9.06 16.04
N LEU A 154 9.94 8.15 15.27
CA LEU A 154 10.59 7.54 14.11
C LEU A 154 10.97 8.57 13.04
N ARG A 155 10.12 9.58 12.82
CA ARG A 155 10.41 10.66 11.86
C ARG A 155 11.64 11.47 12.27
N LEU A 156 11.82 11.72 13.57
CA LEU A 156 12.99 12.42 14.12
C LEU A 156 14.26 11.57 13.99
N ASP A 157 14.17 10.27 14.30
CA ASP A 157 15.34 9.38 14.38
C ASP A 157 15.82 8.84 13.03
N GLN A 158 14.88 8.46 12.14
CA GLN A 158 15.19 7.61 10.98
C GLN A 158 14.73 8.18 9.63
N LYS A 159 14.30 9.44 9.61
CA LYS A 159 13.62 10.12 8.48
C LYS A 159 12.28 9.48 8.13
N LYS A 160 11.42 10.25 7.46
CA LYS A 160 10.10 9.81 6.99
C LYS A 160 10.23 8.62 6.04
N VAL A 161 9.26 7.71 6.04
CA VAL A 161 9.19 6.60 5.09
C VAL A 161 9.22 7.14 3.66
N ASP A 162 10.18 6.65 2.86
CA ASP A 162 10.21 6.93 1.42
C ASP A 162 9.20 6.06 0.69
N TRP A 163 7.96 6.55 0.64
CA TRP A 163 6.86 5.85 0.00
C TRP A 163 7.08 5.58 -1.50
N GLN A 164 7.88 6.38 -2.21
CA GLN A 164 8.16 6.15 -3.63
C GLN A 164 8.93 4.84 -3.83
N SER A 165 9.83 4.49 -2.92
CA SER A 165 10.53 3.20 -2.97
C SER A 165 9.57 1.99 -2.86
N ILE A 166 8.39 2.19 -2.28
CA ILE A 166 7.36 1.15 -2.08
C ILE A 166 6.34 1.15 -3.22
N THR A 167 5.95 2.33 -3.71
CA THR A 167 4.90 2.49 -4.73
C THR A 167 5.42 2.48 -6.17
N ASP A 168 6.72 2.68 -6.39
CA ASP A 168 7.35 2.79 -7.71
C ASP A 168 8.59 1.89 -7.82
N VAL A 169 8.42 0.58 -7.57
CA VAL A 169 9.51 -0.39 -7.67
C VAL A 169 10.00 -0.46 -9.11
N LYS A 170 11.27 -0.13 -9.31
CA LYS A 170 11.93 -0.28 -10.61
C LYS A 170 12.00 -1.77 -10.94
N ALA A 171 11.29 -2.20 -11.98
CA ALA A 171 11.42 -3.55 -12.49
C ALA A 171 12.90 -3.80 -12.82
N SER A 172 13.54 -4.72 -12.11
CA SER A 172 14.87 -5.18 -12.50
C SER A 172 14.73 -5.86 -13.86
N ALA A 173 15.54 -5.44 -14.84
CA ALA A 173 15.57 -6.10 -16.13
C ALA A 173 15.88 -7.60 -15.90
N PRO A 174 15.13 -8.51 -16.54
CA PRO A 174 15.32 -9.93 -16.31
C PRO A 174 16.75 -10.34 -16.73
N GLU A 175 17.38 -11.21 -15.93
CA GLU A 175 18.81 -11.57 -16.01
C GLU A 175 19.25 -12.16 -17.36
N TRP A 176 18.31 -12.64 -18.18
CA TRP A 176 18.61 -13.09 -19.55
C TRP A 176 19.13 -11.94 -20.44
N SER A 177 18.72 -10.69 -20.19
CA SER A 177 19.22 -9.54 -20.96
C SER A 177 20.69 -9.22 -20.68
N LYS A 178 21.21 -9.54 -19.50
CA LYS A 178 22.63 -9.38 -19.15
C LYS A 178 23.48 -10.47 -19.81
N SER A 179 23.00 -11.71 -19.83
CA SER A 179 23.72 -12.83 -20.45
C SER A 179 23.76 -12.76 -21.99
N GLU A 180 22.79 -12.11 -22.63
CA GLU A 180 22.86 -11.82 -24.08
C GLU A 180 23.81 -10.65 -24.41
N GLN A 181 23.86 -9.62 -23.56
CA GLN A 181 24.78 -8.48 -23.77
C GLN A 181 26.25 -8.84 -23.55
N GLU A 182 26.57 -9.76 -22.62
CA GLU A 182 27.94 -10.29 -22.46
C GLU A 182 28.34 -11.20 -23.63
N LYS A 183 27.43 -12.03 -24.14
CA LYS A 183 27.69 -12.87 -25.33
C LYS A 183 27.95 -12.05 -26.60
N GLN A 184 27.34 -10.85 -26.73
CA GLN A 184 27.58 -9.96 -27.87
C GLN A 184 28.87 -9.13 -27.72
N LYS A 185 29.32 -8.81 -26.50
CA LYS A 185 30.61 -8.12 -26.27
C LYS A 185 31.84 -9.03 -26.46
N GLY A 186 31.68 -10.36 -26.32
CA GLY A 186 32.73 -11.34 -26.59
C GLY A 186 32.90 -11.74 -28.07
N LYS A 187 32.06 -11.21 -28.97
CA LYS A 187 32.15 -11.41 -30.43
C LYS A 187 32.39 -10.07 -31.12
N LYS A 188 33.61 -9.55 -31.02
CA LYS A 188 34.15 -8.65 -32.06
C LYS A 188 35.42 -9.27 -32.63
N PRO A 189 35.51 -9.49 -33.95
CA PRO A 189 36.74 -9.89 -34.62
C PRO A 189 37.79 -8.79 -34.58
#